data_AF-A0A246AQ44-F1
#
_entry.id   AF-A0A246AQ44-F1
#
_cell.length_a   1.000
_cell.length_b   1.000
_cell.length_c   1.000
_cell.angle_alpha   90.00
_cell.angle_beta   90.00
_cell.angle_gamma   90.00
#
_symmetry.space_group_name_H-M   'P 1'
#
loop_
_entity.id
_entity.type
_entity.pdbx_description
1 polymer ?
#
loop_
_entity_poly.entity_id
_entity_poly.type
_entity_poly.pdbx_seq_one_letter_code
_entity_poly.pdbx_strand_id
1 'polypeptide(L)'
;MVKIFTFFAVLLFSFSFSQEIKLSKSAKKFEKEGVSYKLSEYKTQFTNPVAKNYIQEGRTYRTIANIMGFSGGLLIGAGLPNALTQEKSAINYNPYTGNFTKVTTSKPGWTMVGVGIGVVAVAIPLAVIGKNKVKKGVETENKFAPKAQYYQFDFTGEGLALTYNF
;
A
#
# COMPACT_ATOMS: atom_id res chain seq x y z
N MET A 1 -54.07 -19.91 -2.73
CA MET A 1 -52.90 -19.81 -3.63
C MET A 1 -52.19 -18.45 -3.53
N VAL A 2 -52.91 -17.32 -3.61
CA VAL A 2 -52.30 -15.96 -3.57
C VAL A 2 -51.37 -15.72 -2.37
N LYS A 3 -51.75 -16.20 -1.16
CA LYS A 3 -50.97 -16.05 0.07
C LYS A 3 -49.61 -16.76 0.06
N ILE A 4 -49.53 -17.91 -0.62
CA ILE A 4 -48.27 -18.66 -0.79
C ILE A 4 -47.36 -17.94 -1.78
N PHE A 5 -47.93 -17.36 -2.82
CA PHE A 5 -47.19 -16.57 -3.80
C PHE A 5 -46.61 -15.28 -3.18
N THR A 6 -47.36 -14.64 -2.28
CA THR A 6 -46.88 -13.45 -1.54
C THR A 6 -45.76 -13.82 -0.58
N PHE A 7 -45.88 -14.95 0.13
CA PHE A 7 -44.82 -15.42 1.03
C PHE A 7 -43.52 -15.74 0.28
N PHE A 8 -43.64 -16.38 -0.89
CA PHE A 8 -42.48 -16.70 -1.74
C PHE A 8 -41.82 -15.43 -2.32
N ALA A 9 -42.62 -14.42 -2.69
CA ALA A 9 -42.12 -13.14 -3.18
C ALA A 9 -41.34 -12.33 -2.12
N VAL A 10 -41.75 -12.39 -0.84
CA VAL A 10 -41.03 -11.75 0.28
C VAL A 10 -39.70 -12.46 0.58
N LEU A 11 -39.67 -13.79 0.42
CA LEU A 11 -38.47 -14.60 0.63
C LEU A 11 -37.38 -14.30 -0.40
N LEU A 12 -37.75 -14.05 -1.66
CA LEU A 12 -36.82 -13.71 -2.74
C LEU A 12 -36.16 -12.33 -2.56
N PHE A 13 -36.80 -11.38 -1.88
CA PHE A 13 -36.22 -10.05 -1.61
C PHE A 13 -35.11 -10.07 -0.55
N SER A 14 -35.08 -11.12 0.29
CA SER A 14 -34.15 -11.23 1.42
C SER A 14 -32.73 -11.67 1.01
N PHE A 15 -32.53 -12.07 -0.25
CA PHE A 15 -31.20 -12.40 -0.80
C PHE A 15 -30.42 -11.18 -1.31
N SER A 16 -30.76 -9.97 -0.87
CA SER A 16 -30.01 -8.76 -1.24
C SER A 16 -28.63 -8.78 -0.60
N PHE A 17 -27.73 -9.37 -1.37
CA PHE A 17 -26.30 -9.57 -1.20
C PHE A 17 -25.62 -8.48 -0.38
N SER A 18 -25.10 -8.87 0.77
CA SER A 18 -23.96 -8.18 1.33
C SER A 18 -22.70 -8.80 0.75
N GLN A 19 -21.97 -7.98 0.03
CA GLN A 19 -20.84 -8.38 -0.79
C GLN A 19 -19.57 -7.83 -0.16
N GLU A 20 -18.66 -8.71 0.21
CA GLU A 20 -17.39 -8.34 0.82
C GLU A 20 -16.37 -7.92 -0.26
N ILE A 21 -15.76 -6.75 -0.08
CA ILE A 21 -14.62 -6.34 -0.91
C ILE A 21 -13.36 -7.02 -0.38
N LYS A 22 -12.68 -7.78 -1.24
CA LYS A 22 -11.42 -8.46 -0.90
C LYS A 22 -10.23 -7.73 -1.48
N LEU A 23 -9.18 -7.53 -0.68
CA LEU A 23 -7.96 -6.86 -1.11
C LEU A 23 -6.93 -7.87 -1.64
N SER A 24 -6.31 -7.59 -2.78
CA SER A 24 -5.15 -8.35 -3.25
C SER A 24 -3.95 -8.23 -2.30
N LYS A 25 -3.07 -9.25 -2.25
CA LYS A 25 -1.84 -9.24 -1.42
C LYS A 25 -0.97 -7.98 -1.63
N SER A 26 -0.95 -7.46 -2.85
CA SER A 26 -0.18 -6.27 -3.23
C SER A 26 -0.85 -4.93 -2.88
N ALA A 27 -2.12 -4.97 -2.44
CA ALA A 27 -2.97 -3.81 -2.19
C ALA A 27 -3.12 -2.88 -3.41
N LYS A 28 -2.88 -3.37 -4.64
CA LYS A 28 -3.04 -2.57 -5.88
C LYS A 28 -4.39 -2.78 -6.56
N LYS A 29 -5.04 -3.89 -6.24
CA LYS A 29 -6.35 -4.30 -6.76
C LYS A 29 -7.25 -4.74 -5.60
N PHE A 30 -8.54 -4.57 -5.78
CA PHE A 30 -9.57 -5.12 -4.93
C PHE A 30 -10.59 -5.86 -5.78
N GLU A 31 -11.23 -6.87 -5.20
CA GLU A 31 -12.26 -7.66 -5.83
C GLU A 31 -13.60 -7.31 -5.18
N LYS A 32 -14.60 -7.04 -6.02
CA LYS A 32 -15.98 -6.84 -5.62
C LYS A 32 -16.82 -7.66 -6.58
N GLU A 33 -17.72 -8.49 -6.06
CA GLU A 33 -18.62 -9.34 -6.89
C GLU A 33 -17.88 -10.32 -7.83
N GLY A 34 -16.70 -10.82 -7.44
CA GLY A 34 -15.88 -11.67 -8.31
C GLY A 34 -15.13 -10.91 -9.41
N VAL A 35 -15.35 -9.59 -9.52
CA VAL A 35 -14.70 -8.72 -10.50
C VAL A 35 -13.53 -7.98 -9.84
N SER A 36 -12.35 -8.10 -10.45
CA SER A 36 -11.14 -7.44 -9.99
C SER A 36 -11.06 -6.00 -10.54
N TYR A 37 -11.12 -5.03 -9.63
CA TYR A 37 -10.92 -3.60 -9.91
C TYR A 37 -9.54 -3.12 -9.50
N LYS A 38 -9.06 -2.06 -10.15
CA LYS A 38 -7.86 -1.34 -9.73
C LYS A 38 -8.19 -0.53 -8.49
N LEU A 39 -7.24 -0.39 -7.56
CA LEU A 39 -7.43 0.48 -6.39
C LEU A 39 -7.76 1.93 -6.78
N SER A 40 -7.43 2.38 -7.99
CA SER A 40 -7.83 3.70 -8.50
C SER A 40 -9.33 3.89 -8.69
N GLU A 41 -10.07 2.80 -8.88
CA GLU A 41 -11.52 2.80 -9.14
C GLU A 41 -12.34 2.85 -7.85
N TYR A 42 -11.70 2.93 -6.69
CA TYR A 42 -12.36 3.05 -5.39
C TYR A 42 -13.36 4.21 -5.31
N LYS A 43 -13.13 5.30 -6.06
CA LYS A 43 -14.02 6.49 -6.05
C LYS A 43 -15.44 6.16 -6.51
N THR A 44 -15.58 5.25 -7.48
CA THR A 44 -16.85 4.83 -8.06
C THR A 44 -17.41 3.58 -7.40
N GLN A 45 -16.53 2.69 -6.91
CA GLN A 45 -16.95 1.38 -6.37
C GLN A 45 -17.26 1.39 -4.87
N PHE A 46 -16.66 2.33 -4.12
CA PHE A 46 -16.88 2.47 -2.69
C PHE A 46 -18.00 3.48 -2.48
N THR A 47 -18.84 3.24 -1.48
CA THR A 47 -19.96 4.09 -1.12
C THR A 47 -19.61 4.93 0.12
N ASN A 48 -18.82 4.40 1.05
CA ASN A 48 -18.48 5.11 2.29
C ASN A 48 -17.45 6.25 2.04
N PRO A 49 -17.77 7.51 2.35
CA PRO A 49 -16.83 8.63 2.18
C PRO A 49 -15.57 8.51 3.07
N VAL A 50 -15.69 7.93 4.27
CA VAL A 50 -14.56 7.70 5.18
C VAL A 50 -13.62 6.64 4.61
N ALA A 51 -14.18 5.56 4.04
CA ALA A 51 -13.39 4.54 3.36
C ALA A 51 -12.61 5.12 2.18
N LYS A 52 -13.26 5.98 1.38
CA LYS A 52 -12.60 6.71 0.28
C LYS A 52 -11.41 7.52 0.77
N ASN A 53 -11.54 8.25 1.88
CA ASN A 53 -10.44 9.04 2.42
C ASN A 53 -9.25 8.15 2.84
N TYR A 54 -9.50 7.03 3.53
CA TYR A 54 -8.43 6.09 3.88
C TYR A 54 -7.71 5.49 2.66
N ILE A 55 -8.44 5.14 1.59
CA ILE A 55 -7.82 4.66 0.35
C ILE A 55 -7.00 5.78 -0.31
N GLN A 56 -7.51 7.02 -0.32
CA GLN A 56 -6.81 8.18 -0.85
C GLN A 56 -5.48 8.42 -0.12
N GLU A 57 -5.51 8.53 1.21
CA GLU A 57 -4.31 8.69 2.04
C GLU A 57 -3.31 7.54 1.80
N GLY A 58 -3.80 6.29 1.77
CA GLY A 58 -2.96 5.13 1.54
C GLY A 58 -2.22 5.17 0.20
N ARG A 59 -2.89 5.66 -0.85
CA ARG A 59 -2.27 5.89 -2.17
C ARG A 59 -1.25 7.03 -2.12
N THR A 60 -1.54 8.12 -1.43
CA THR A 60 -0.61 9.25 -1.26
C THR A 60 0.68 8.82 -0.57
N TYR A 61 0.58 8.12 0.56
CA TYR A 61 1.75 7.59 1.27
C TYR A 61 2.57 6.64 0.40
N ARG A 62 1.91 5.79 -0.39
CA ARG A 62 2.61 4.90 -1.33
C ARG A 62 3.37 5.68 -2.41
N THR A 63 2.78 6.74 -2.95
CA THR A 63 3.45 7.60 -3.94
C THR A 63 4.66 8.29 -3.33
N ILE A 64 4.53 8.88 -2.14
CA ILE A 64 5.64 9.53 -1.43
C ILE A 64 6.75 8.52 -1.16
N ALA A 65 6.41 7.34 -0.66
CA ALA A 65 7.39 6.27 -0.41
C ALA A 65 8.11 5.83 -1.68
N ASN A 66 7.42 5.71 -2.81
CA ASN A 66 8.05 5.37 -4.09
C ASN A 66 9.03 6.46 -4.55
N ILE A 67 8.64 7.75 -4.41
CA ILE A 67 9.51 8.89 -4.78
C ILE A 67 10.75 8.88 -3.90
N MET A 68 10.61 8.75 -2.58
CA MET A 68 11.72 8.70 -1.65
C MET A 68 12.60 7.47 -1.89
N GLY A 69 12.01 6.29 -2.09
CA GLY A 69 12.76 5.08 -2.39
C GLY A 69 13.57 5.20 -3.69
N PHE A 70 12.97 5.79 -4.73
CA PHE A 70 13.64 6.02 -6.00
C PHE A 70 14.75 7.08 -5.88
N SER A 71 14.48 8.24 -5.27
CA SER A 71 15.48 9.29 -5.12
C SER A 71 16.62 8.87 -4.20
N GLY A 72 16.31 8.20 -3.09
CA GLY A 72 17.31 7.63 -2.20
C GLY A 72 18.16 6.56 -2.88
N GLY A 73 17.54 5.68 -3.69
CA GLY A 73 18.24 4.72 -4.53
C GLY A 73 19.17 5.36 -5.56
N LEU A 74 18.73 6.45 -6.21
CA LEU A 74 19.58 7.22 -7.13
C LEU A 74 20.78 7.87 -6.41
N LEU A 75 20.58 8.43 -5.22
CA LEU A 75 21.67 9.01 -4.42
C LEU A 75 22.70 7.96 -4.02
N ILE A 76 22.25 6.77 -3.60
CA ILE A 76 23.13 5.64 -3.32
C ILE A 76 23.90 5.25 -4.58
N GLY A 77 23.20 5.05 -5.71
CA GLY A 77 23.80 4.65 -6.97
C GLY A 77 24.81 5.67 -7.53
N ALA A 78 24.53 6.97 -7.40
CA ALA A 78 25.44 8.04 -7.84
C ALA A 78 26.63 8.24 -6.88
N GLY A 79 26.42 8.00 -5.58
CA GLY A 79 27.46 8.13 -4.56
C GLY A 79 28.45 6.97 -4.54
N LEU A 80 27.99 5.74 -4.77
CA LEU A 80 28.79 4.52 -4.68
C LEU A 80 30.08 4.53 -5.53
N PRO A 81 30.07 4.92 -6.82
CA PRO A 81 31.29 4.98 -7.61
C PRO A 81 32.35 5.90 -6.98
N ASN A 82 31.94 7.08 -6.51
CA ASN A 82 32.85 8.04 -5.89
C ASN A 82 33.28 7.63 -4.48
N ALA A 83 32.43 6.88 -3.76
CA ALA A 83 32.72 6.36 -2.43
C ALA A 83 33.74 5.19 -2.46
N LEU A 84 33.74 4.42 -3.55
CA LEU A 84 34.59 3.25 -3.72
C LEU A 84 35.88 3.53 -4.53
N THR A 85 35.94 4.63 -5.29
CA THR A 85 37.18 5.05 -5.97
C THR A 85 38.20 5.59 -4.97
N GLN A 86 39.45 5.13 -5.05
CA GLN A 86 40.56 5.70 -4.30
C GLN A 86 40.73 7.19 -4.60
N GLU A 87 41.02 7.99 -3.58
CA GLU A 87 41.28 9.42 -3.73
C GLU A 87 42.45 9.65 -4.68
N LYS A 88 42.16 10.26 -5.85
CA LYS A 88 43.21 10.73 -6.75
C LYS A 88 43.90 11.92 -6.10
N SER A 89 45.12 11.69 -5.65
CA SER A 89 46.01 12.74 -5.17
C SER A 89 46.88 13.21 -6.32
N ALA A 90 46.81 14.50 -6.64
CA ALA A 90 47.72 15.12 -7.61
C ALA A 90 48.84 15.84 -6.86
N ILE A 91 50.07 15.67 -7.32
CA ILE A 91 51.21 16.45 -6.81
C ILE A 91 51.30 17.70 -7.68
N ASN A 92 51.08 18.86 -7.09
CA ASN A 92 51.27 20.15 -7.76
C ASN A 92 52.62 20.74 -7.34
N TYR A 93 53.46 21.02 -8.34
CA TYR A 93 54.72 21.73 -8.15
C TYR A 93 54.47 23.24 -8.21
N ASN A 94 54.89 23.98 -7.19
CA ASN A 94 54.85 25.43 -7.20
C ASN A 94 56.22 26.00 -7.65
N PRO A 95 56.33 26.55 -8.87
CA PRO A 95 57.61 27.04 -9.40
C PRO A 95 58.17 28.27 -8.68
N TYR A 96 57.37 28.97 -7.86
CA TYR A 96 57.80 30.18 -7.14
C TYR A 96 58.31 29.91 -5.73
N THR A 97 57.92 28.79 -5.11
CA THR A 97 58.32 28.42 -3.74
C THR A 97 59.14 27.12 -3.68
N GLY A 98 59.24 26.37 -4.79
CA GLY A 98 59.97 25.10 -4.87
C GLY A 98 59.28 23.94 -4.15
N ASN A 99 58.09 24.14 -3.58
CA ASN A 99 57.39 23.16 -2.77
C ASN A 99 56.47 22.26 -3.60
N PHE A 100 56.41 20.99 -3.20
CA PHE A 100 55.42 20.03 -3.68
C PHE A 100 54.21 20.04 -2.75
N THR A 101 53.03 20.35 -3.30
CA THR A 101 51.78 20.30 -2.55
C THR A 101 50.93 19.14 -3.06
N LYS A 102 50.49 18.27 -2.14
CA LYS A 102 49.56 17.19 -2.44
C LYS A 102 48.15 17.78 -2.43
N VAL A 103 47.52 17.90 -3.59
CA VAL A 103 46.11 18.29 -3.69
C VAL A 103 45.28 17.02 -3.73
N THR A 104 44.53 16.81 -2.67
CA THR A 104 43.54 15.72 -2.56
C THR A 104 42.19 16.28 -2.97
N THR A 105 41.62 15.78 -4.07
CA THR A 105 40.24 16.11 -4.47
C THR A 105 39.29 15.14 -3.79
N SER A 106 38.73 15.53 -2.64
CA SER A 106 37.74 14.71 -1.95
C SER A 106 36.40 14.77 -2.70
N LYS A 107 35.87 13.60 -3.10
CA LYS A 107 34.54 13.50 -3.69
C LYS A 107 33.53 13.08 -2.61
N PRO A 108 32.35 13.71 -2.51
CA PRO A 108 31.40 13.48 -1.41
C PRO A 108 30.60 12.17 -1.55
N GLY A 109 31.22 11.06 -1.99
CA GLY A 109 30.54 9.80 -2.30
C GLY A 109 29.81 9.19 -1.10
N TRP A 110 30.47 9.05 0.05
CA TRP A 110 29.87 8.50 1.27
C TRP A 110 28.76 9.38 1.86
N THR A 111 28.87 10.70 1.72
CA THR A 111 27.80 11.63 2.12
C THR A 111 26.54 11.38 1.30
N MET A 112 26.68 11.23 -0.03
CA MET A 112 25.56 10.98 -0.92
C MET A 112 24.91 9.61 -0.67
N VAL A 113 25.72 8.57 -0.43
CA VAL A 113 25.23 7.25 0.00
C VAL A 113 24.51 7.33 1.34
N GLY A 114 25.08 8.01 2.33
CA GLY A 114 24.48 8.17 3.66
C GLY A 114 23.12 8.86 3.61
N VAL A 115 23.01 9.97 2.86
CA VAL A 115 21.73 10.66 2.64
C VAL A 115 20.74 9.73 1.93
N GLY A 116 21.18 9.04 0.88
CA GLY A 116 20.31 8.12 0.14
C GLY A 116 19.76 6.99 1.02
N ILE A 117 20.59 6.38 1.86
CA ILE A 117 20.15 5.38 2.85
C ILE A 117 19.13 5.98 3.82
N GLY A 118 19.39 7.19 4.35
CA GLY A 118 18.47 7.88 5.24
C GLY A 118 17.09 8.11 4.61
N VAL A 119 17.04 8.52 3.35
CA VAL A 119 15.78 8.72 2.61
C VAL A 119 15.04 7.39 2.40
N VAL A 120 15.73 6.33 2.00
CA VAL A 120 15.12 5.00 1.83
C VAL A 120 14.60 4.46 3.17
N ALA A 121 15.32 4.68 4.26
CA ALA A 121 14.92 4.23 5.60
C ALA A 121 13.57 4.85 6.03
N VAL A 122 13.32 6.11 5.68
CA VAL A 122 12.02 6.78 5.93
C VAL A 122 10.93 6.29 4.96
N ALA A 123 11.29 5.93 3.72
CA ALA A 123 10.33 5.44 2.73
C ALA A 123 9.66 4.12 3.13
N ILE A 124 10.39 3.22 3.79
CA ILE A 124 9.90 1.89 4.20
C ILE A 124 8.67 1.97 5.13
N PRO A 125 8.72 2.66 6.30
CA PRO A 125 7.56 2.76 7.18
C PRO A 125 6.41 3.51 6.51
N LEU A 126 6.66 4.51 5.67
CA LEU A 126 5.61 5.20 4.91
C LEU A 126 4.89 4.25 3.94
N ALA A 127 5.62 3.35 3.27
CA ALA A 127 5.00 2.35 2.40
C ALA A 127 4.10 1.38 3.19
N VAL A 128 4.52 0.97 4.40
CA VAL A 128 3.73 0.12 5.30
C VAL A 128 2.48 0.85 5.80
N ILE A 129 2.62 2.11 6.23
CA ILE A 129 1.49 2.96 6.63
C ILE A 129 0.49 3.09 5.48
N GLY A 130 0.97 3.33 4.26
CA GLY A 130 0.12 3.40 3.07
C GLY A 130 -0.68 2.12 2.83
N LYS A 131 -0.04 0.95 2.94
CA LYS A 131 -0.70 -0.36 2.83
C LYS A 131 -1.76 -0.56 3.93
N ASN A 132 -1.45 -0.19 5.17
CA ASN A 132 -2.37 -0.33 6.30
C ASN A 132 -3.59 0.59 6.16
N LYS A 133 -3.42 1.81 5.64
CA LYS A 133 -4.52 2.74 5.34
C LYS A 133 -5.44 2.18 4.26
N VAL A 134 -4.89 1.60 3.19
CA VAL A 134 -5.68 0.91 2.16
C VAL A 134 -6.50 -0.24 2.76
N LYS A 135 -5.87 -1.08 3.60
CA LYS A 135 -6.57 -2.17 4.28
C LYS A 135 -7.71 -1.67 5.16
N LYS A 136 -7.45 -0.65 5.99
CA LYS A 136 -8.48 0.00 6.83
C LYS A 136 -9.62 0.59 6.00
N GLY A 137 -9.34 1.16 4.84
CA GLY A 137 -10.38 1.67 3.94
C GLY A 137 -11.31 0.55 3.45
N VAL A 138 -10.77 -0.59 3.01
CA VAL A 138 -11.58 -1.76 2.63
C VAL A 138 -12.39 -2.30 3.81
N GLU A 139 -11.77 -2.45 4.98
CA GLU A 139 -12.48 -2.90 6.19
C GLU A 139 -13.62 -1.94 6.58
N THR A 140 -13.41 -0.63 6.41
CA THR A 140 -14.42 0.40 6.72
C THR A 140 -15.57 0.39 5.71
N GLU A 141 -15.28 0.09 4.45
CA GLU A 141 -16.31 -0.11 3.41
C GLU A 141 -17.13 -1.36 3.69
N ASN A 142 -16.49 -2.49 4.00
CA ASN A 142 -17.17 -3.75 4.31
C ASN A 142 -18.01 -3.68 5.60
N LYS A 143 -17.64 -2.83 6.56
CA LYS A 143 -18.43 -2.55 7.76
C LYS A 143 -19.60 -1.60 7.51
N PHE A 144 -19.51 -0.79 6.45
CA PHE A 144 -20.54 0.16 6.06
C PHE A 144 -21.61 -0.48 5.18
N ALA A 145 -21.21 -1.43 4.32
CA ALA A 145 -22.16 -2.39 3.77
C ALA A 145 -22.78 -3.19 4.93
N PRO A 146 -24.10 -3.39 4.99
CA PRO A 146 -24.69 -4.27 6.00
C PRO A 146 -24.01 -5.63 5.88
N LYS A 147 -23.45 -6.19 6.95
CA LYS A 147 -22.86 -7.54 6.94
C LYS A 147 -23.89 -8.54 6.39
N ALA A 148 -23.45 -9.50 5.58
CA ALA A 148 -24.29 -10.58 5.10
C ALA A 148 -24.69 -11.40 6.32
N GLN A 149 -25.93 -11.22 6.76
CA GLN A 149 -26.54 -12.16 7.70
C GLN A 149 -26.79 -13.44 6.93
N TYR A 150 -25.89 -14.41 7.04
CA TYR A 150 -26.13 -15.74 6.51
C TYR A 150 -26.56 -16.65 7.66
N TYR A 151 -27.76 -17.19 7.52
CA TYR A 151 -28.25 -18.26 8.36
C TYR A 151 -27.67 -19.56 7.80
N GLN A 152 -26.78 -20.20 8.54
CA GLN A 152 -26.39 -21.58 8.25
C GLN A 152 -27.42 -22.49 8.90
N PHE A 153 -28.17 -23.19 8.04
CA PHE A 153 -29.04 -24.28 8.42
C PHE A 153 -28.22 -25.56 8.30
N ASP A 154 -27.97 -26.21 9.43
CA ASP A 154 -27.28 -27.49 9.46
C ASP A 154 -28.24 -28.57 9.94
N PHE A 155 -28.35 -29.65 9.16
CA PHE A 155 -29.14 -30.82 9.53
C PHE A 155 -28.21 -31.82 10.18
N THR A 156 -28.08 -31.74 11.50
CA THR A 156 -27.45 -32.82 12.27
C THR A 156 -28.51 -33.90 12.49
N GLY A 157 -28.11 -35.18 12.49
CA GLY A 157 -29.02 -36.33 12.48
C GLY A 157 -30.08 -36.41 13.59
N GLU A 158 -30.07 -35.47 14.55
CA GLU A 158 -31.02 -35.35 15.66
C GLU A 158 -31.81 -34.03 15.66
N GLY A 159 -31.59 -33.10 14.71
CA GLY A 159 -32.35 -31.85 14.64
C GLY A 159 -31.84 -30.77 13.67
N LEU A 160 -32.69 -29.76 13.47
CA LEU A 160 -32.37 -28.52 12.75
C LEU A 160 -31.56 -27.58 13.64
N ALA A 161 -30.29 -27.37 13.32
CA ALA A 161 -29.46 -26.38 13.98
C ALA A 161 -29.46 -25.07 13.17
N LEU A 162 -29.84 -23.97 13.82
CA LEU A 162 -29.70 -22.63 13.28
C LEU A 162 -28.50 -21.95 13.97
N THR A 163 -27.41 -21.77 13.24
CA THR A 163 -26.27 -21.03 13.76
C THR A 163 -26.32 -19.59 13.28
N TYR A 164 -26.33 -18.66 14.24
CA TYR A 164 -26.33 -17.23 13.98
C TYR A 164 -24.93 -16.66 14.20
N ASN A 165 -24.29 -16.17 13.13
CA ASN A 165 -22.97 -15.55 13.18
C ASN A 165 -23.09 -14.03 12.98
N PHE A 166 -22.64 -13.24 13.97
CA PHE A 166 -22.60 -11.77 13.94
C PHE A 166 -21.29 -11.20 13.39
#